data_AF-A0A4S2LIH3-F1
#
_entry.id   AF-A0A4S2LIH3-F1
#
_cell.length_a   1.000
_cell.length_b   1.000
_cell.length_c   1.000
_cell.angle_alpha   90.00
_cell.angle_beta   90.00
_cell.angle_gamma   90.00
#
_symmetry.space_group_name_H-M   'P 1'
#
loop_
_entity.id
_entity.type
_entity.pdbx_description
1 polymer ?
#
loop_
_entity_poly.entity_id
_entity_poly.type
_entity_poly.pdbx_seq_one_letter_code
_entity_poly.pdbx_strand_id
1 'polypeptide(L)'
;MLRRIFKDAVSGRLTKALGVANVRHHGGHVPMRFPNGTYDEIPIPSGDWAKTYKERNAFYNQFMIGWTICALVLTVITYRVADVHRYSLSPSENTEEGLKFLKPDKEALKYILEN
;
A
#
# COMPACT_ATOMS: atom_id res chain seq x y z
N MET A 1 -2.80 28.48 -27.83
CA MET A 1 -3.85 29.20 -27.07
C MET A 1 -4.78 28.23 -26.33
N LEU A 2 -5.36 27.22 -27.01
CA LEU A 2 -6.28 26.22 -26.43
C LEU A 2 -5.73 25.39 -25.24
N ARG A 3 -4.45 25.02 -25.24
CA ARG A 3 -3.84 24.25 -24.13
C ARG A 3 -3.80 25.00 -22.79
N ARG A 4 -3.75 26.34 -22.81
CA ARG A 4 -3.74 27.17 -21.59
C ARG A 4 -5.13 27.22 -20.97
N ILE A 5 -6.14 27.46 -21.80
CA ILE A 5 -7.56 27.50 -21.42
C ILE A 5 -7.99 26.17 -20.79
N PHE A 6 -7.55 25.04 -21.35
CA PHE A 6 -7.86 23.72 -20.80
C PHE A 6 -7.20 23.47 -19.43
N LYS A 7 -5.96 23.93 -19.24
CA LYS A 7 -5.21 23.78 -17.98
C LYS A 7 -5.83 24.62 -16.86
N ASP A 8 -6.26 25.83 -17.18
CA ASP A 8 -6.87 26.76 -16.23
C ASP A 8 -8.31 26.31 -15.86
N ALA A 9 -9.07 25.79 -16.83
CA ALA A 9 -10.42 25.26 -16.59
C ALA A 9 -10.41 23.98 -15.72
N VAL A 10 -9.42 23.11 -15.91
CA VAL A 10 -9.25 21.89 -15.11
C VAL A 10 -8.75 22.23 -13.71
N SER A 11 -7.79 23.15 -13.58
CA SER A 11 -7.24 23.59 -12.28
C SER A 11 -8.28 24.31 -11.41
N GLY A 12 -9.05 25.23 -12.00
CA GLY A 12 -10.06 26.01 -11.27
C GLY A 12 -11.30 25.21 -10.85
N ARG A 13 -11.67 24.18 -11.63
CA ARG A 13 -12.77 23.27 -11.25
C ARG A 13 -12.33 22.26 -10.20
N LEU A 14 -11.11 21.74 -10.27
CA LEU A 14 -10.55 20.83 -9.26
C LEU A 14 -10.43 21.49 -7.89
N THR A 15 -9.95 22.73 -7.83
CA THR A 15 -9.82 23.46 -6.55
C THR A 15 -11.16 23.73 -5.89
N LYS A 16 -12.22 24.05 -6.66
CA LYS A 16 -13.58 24.20 -6.12
C LYS A 16 -14.21 22.85 -5.72
N ALA A 17 -13.99 21.79 -6.49
CA ALA A 17 -14.51 20.45 -6.19
C ALA A 17 -13.83 19.80 -4.97
N LEU A 18 -12.54 20.12 -4.73
CA LEU A 18 -11.77 19.61 -3.60
C LEU A 18 -11.93 20.43 -2.30
N GLY A 19 -12.70 21.53 -2.32
CA GLY A 19 -13.04 22.28 -1.11
C GLY A 19 -11.82 22.78 -0.34
N VAL A 20 -10.70 23.07 -1.01
CA VAL A 20 -9.48 23.57 -0.37
C VAL A 20 -9.68 25.04 -0.02
N ALA A 21 -10.39 25.29 1.08
CA ALA A 21 -10.39 26.60 1.72
C ALA A 21 -9.01 26.80 2.35
N ASN A 22 -8.27 27.80 1.89
CA ASN A 22 -7.06 28.27 2.57
C ASN A 22 -7.47 28.81 3.95
N VAL A 23 -7.35 27.97 4.98
CA VAL A 23 -7.46 28.38 6.37
C VAL A 23 -6.21 29.21 6.69
N ARG A 24 -6.35 30.54 6.75
CA ARG A 24 -5.32 31.41 7.28
C ARG A 24 -5.14 31.09 8.76
N HIS A 25 -4.08 30.36 9.10
CA HIS A 25 -3.65 30.23 10.50
C HIS A 25 -3.13 31.60 10.95
N HIS A 26 -3.90 32.30 11.79
CA HIS A 26 -3.48 33.55 12.42
C HIS A 26 -2.34 33.28 13.42
N GLY A 27 -1.38 34.21 13.45
CA GLY A 27 -0.05 34.06 14.01
C GLY A 27 0.03 33.79 15.52
N GLY A 28 1.04 33.00 15.86
CA GLY A 28 1.38 32.59 17.23
C GLY A 28 2.06 31.22 17.20
N HIS A 29 3.24 31.12 16.58
CA HIS A 29 3.93 29.84 16.44
C HIS A 29 4.63 29.45 17.75
N VAL A 30 3.87 28.85 18.67
CA VAL A 30 4.41 27.85 19.59
C VAL A 30 4.34 26.52 18.85
N PRO A 31 5.40 25.70 18.77
CA PRO A 31 5.29 24.37 18.19
C PRO A 31 4.26 23.60 19.02
N MET A 32 3.10 23.36 18.42
CA MET A 32 2.04 22.56 19.01
C MET A 32 2.61 21.15 19.20
N ARG A 33 3.03 20.80 20.43
CA ARG A 33 3.15 19.40 20.80
C ARG A 33 1.73 18.88 20.74
N PHE A 34 1.41 18.15 19.68
CA PHE A 34 0.14 17.44 19.61
C PHE A 34 0.05 16.58 20.88
N PRO A 35 -0.95 16.79 21.74
CA PRO A 35 -1.20 15.83 22.81
C PRO A 35 -1.38 14.46 22.15
N ASN A 36 -0.88 13.41 22.79
CA ASN A 36 -1.16 12.04 22.39
C ASN A 36 -2.65 11.78 22.67
N GLY A 37 -3.52 12.36 21.85
CA GLY A 37 -4.96 12.21 21.99
C GLY A 37 -5.32 10.78 21.66
N THR A 38 -5.89 10.09 22.64
CA THR A 38 -6.61 8.84 22.39
C THR A 38 -7.80 9.15 21.47
N TYR A 39 -8.25 8.18 20.68
CA TYR A 39 -9.37 8.36 19.74
C TYR A 39 -10.64 8.98 20.38
N ASP A 40 -10.80 8.87 21.69
CA ASP A 40 -11.89 9.45 22.49
C ASP A 40 -11.82 10.98 22.61
N GLU A 41 -10.65 11.58 22.42
CA GLU A 41 -10.44 13.03 22.49
C GLU A 41 -10.67 13.72 21.14
N ILE A 42 -10.91 12.95 20.08
CA ILE A 42 -11.20 13.50 18.77
C ILE A 42 -12.60 14.12 18.82
N PRO A 43 -12.74 15.43 18.56
CA PRO A 43 -14.03 16.09 18.63
C PRO A 43 -14.97 15.49 17.59
N ILE A 44 -16.06 14.89 18.08
CA ILE A 44 -17.15 14.39 17.24
C ILE A 44 -17.84 15.60 16.60
N PRO A 45 -18.12 15.56 15.30
CA PRO A 45 -18.84 16.63 14.62
C PRO A 45 -20.17 16.96 15.30
N SER A 46 -20.30 18.17 15.82
CA SER A 46 -21.52 18.70 16.43
C SER A 46 -21.97 19.98 15.73
N GLY A 47 -23.28 20.15 15.52
CA GLY A 47 -23.88 21.30 14.84
C GLY A 47 -24.14 21.08 13.34
N ASP A 48 -24.37 22.16 12.59
CA ASP A 48 -24.88 22.10 11.21
C ASP A 48 -24.01 21.30 10.23
N TRP A 49 -22.70 21.29 10.45
CA TRP A 49 -21.74 20.57 9.60
C TRP A 49 -21.71 19.05 9.85
N ALA A 50 -22.35 18.56 10.94
CA ALA A 50 -22.40 17.13 11.25
C ALA A 50 -23.14 16.32 10.18
N LYS A 51 -24.17 16.92 9.56
CA LYS A 51 -24.92 16.27 8.47
C LYS A 51 -24.05 16.07 7.24
N THR A 52 -23.39 17.13 6.79
CA THR A 52 -22.47 17.08 5.63
C THR A 52 -21.28 16.16 5.90
N TYR A 53 -20.77 16.13 7.13
CA TYR A 53 -19.71 15.20 7.53
C TYR A 53 -20.19 13.74 7.38
N LYS A 54 -21.38 13.40 7.89
CA LYS A 54 -21.95 12.04 7.77
C LYS A 54 -22.17 11.64 6.31
N GLU A 55 -22.71 12.53 5.48
CA GLU A 55 -22.93 12.27 4.05
C GLU A 55 -21.61 12.00 3.32
N ARG A 56 -20.56 12.80 3.57
CA ARG A 56 -19.23 12.56 3.00
C ARG A 56 -18.62 11.26 3.49
N ASN A 57 -18.76 10.93 4.77
CA ASN A 57 -18.21 9.69 5.31
C ASN A 57 -18.92 8.45 4.74
N ALA A 58 -20.23 8.53 4.49
CA ALA A 58 -20.97 7.46 3.82
C ALA A 58 -20.44 7.22 2.40
N PHE A 59 -20.18 8.28 1.64
CA PHE A 59 -19.55 8.18 0.32
C PHE A 59 -18.14 7.58 0.40
N TYR A 60 -17.30 8.04 1.34
CA TYR A 60 -15.96 7.50 1.49
C TYR A 60 -15.97 6.02 1.89
N ASN A 61 -16.87 5.60 2.78
CA ASN A 61 -16.99 4.19 3.15
C ASN A 61 -17.37 3.33 1.93
N GLN A 62 -18.33 3.78 1.12
CA GLN A 62 -18.69 3.09 -0.12
C GLN A 62 -17.53 3.05 -1.12
N PHE A 63 -16.83 4.16 -1.29
CA PHE A 63 -15.66 4.26 -2.16
C PHE A 63 -14.55 3.30 -1.70
N MET A 64 -14.25 3.26 -0.40
CA MET A 64 -13.22 2.38 0.17
C MET A 64 -13.57 0.91 -0.02
N ILE A 65 -14.84 0.53 0.17
CA ILE A 65 -15.30 -0.85 -0.09
C ILE A 65 -15.17 -1.20 -1.58
N GLY A 66 -15.59 -0.29 -2.47
CA GLY A 66 -15.45 -0.51 -3.91
C GLY A 66 -13.99 -0.66 -4.34
N TRP A 67 -13.12 0.22 -3.82
CA TRP A 67 -11.69 0.18 -4.10
C TRP A 67 -11.02 -1.10 -3.60
N THR A 68 -11.34 -1.57 -2.39
CA THR A 68 -10.75 -2.81 -1.85
C THR A 68 -11.17 -4.02 -2.67
N ILE A 69 -12.43 -4.11 -3.10
CA ILE A 69 -12.90 -5.18 -3.97
C ILE A 69 -12.15 -5.15 -5.31
N CYS A 70 -12.05 -3.99 -5.96
CA CYS A 70 -11.30 -3.85 -7.21
C CYS A 70 -9.82 -4.23 -7.06
N ALA A 71 -9.17 -3.80 -5.98
CA ALA A 71 -7.77 -4.12 -5.70
C ALA A 71 -7.57 -5.63 -5.47
N LEU A 72 -8.49 -6.29 -4.76
CA LEU A 72 -8.43 -7.74 -4.54
C LEU A 72 -8.59 -8.52 -5.86
N VAL A 73 -9.56 -8.14 -6.68
CA VAL A 73 -9.77 -8.77 -7.99
C VAL A 73 -8.54 -8.62 -8.88
N LEU A 74 -7.97 -7.41 -8.97
CA LEU A 74 -6.75 -7.17 -9.72
C LEU A 74 -5.59 -7.98 -9.17
N THR A 75 -5.42 -8.04 -7.86
CA THR A 75 -4.35 -8.84 -7.22
C THR A 75 -4.45 -10.31 -7.59
N VAL A 76 -5.66 -10.88 -7.58
CA VAL A 76 -5.89 -12.27 -7.99
C VAL A 76 -5.54 -12.46 -9.47
N ILE A 77 -5.99 -11.58 -10.35
CA ILE A 77 -5.67 -11.65 -11.79
C ILE A 77 -4.16 -11.57 -12.00
N THR A 78 -3.49 -10.60 -11.38
CA THR A 78 -2.04 -10.43 -11.47
C THR A 78 -1.32 -11.67 -10.96
N TYR A 79 -1.75 -12.25 -9.83
CA TYR A 79 -1.18 -13.48 -9.30
C TYR A 79 -1.32 -14.66 -10.28
N ARG A 80 -2.47 -14.78 -10.94
CA ARG A 80 -2.71 -15.83 -11.96
C ARG A 80 -1.88 -15.61 -13.22
N VAL A 81 -1.75 -14.37 -13.68
CA VAL A 81 -1.00 -14.02 -14.90
C VAL A 81 0.51 -14.08 -14.67
N ALA A 82 0.98 -13.67 -13.49
CA ALA A 82 2.39 -13.68 -13.13
C ALA A 82 2.97 -15.09 -12.99
N ASP A 83 2.12 -16.12 -12.98
CA ASP A 83 2.54 -17.52 -13.00
C ASP A 83 3.61 -17.80 -11.93
N VAL A 84 3.39 -17.25 -10.72
CA VAL A 84 4.41 -17.12 -9.67
C VAL A 84 5.02 -18.48 -9.28
N HIS A 85 4.28 -19.56 -9.49
CA HIS A 85 4.72 -20.92 -9.20
C HIS A 85 5.17 -21.72 -10.42
N ARG A 86 5.20 -21.12 -11.62
CA ARG A 86 5.61 -21.83 -12.85
C ARG A 86 7.02 -22.41 -12.76
N TYR A 87 7.90 -21.73 -12.04
CA TYR A 87 9.28 -22.16 -11.80
C TYR A 87 9.57 -22.43 -10.31
N SER A 88 8.54 -22.65 -9.48
CA SER A 88 8.80 -23.01 -8.09
C SER A 88 9.42 -24.40 -8.07
N LEU A 89 10.65 -24.48 -7.56
CA LEU A 89 11.29 -25.75 -7.29
C LEU A 89 10.47 -26.51 -6.25
N SER A 90 10.42 -27.83 -6.39
CA SER A 90 9.91 -28.70 -5.33
C SER A 90 10.69 -28.39 -4.04
N PRO A 91 10.04 -28.44 -2.86
CA PRO A 91 10.74 -28.30 -1.60
C PRO A 91 11.99 -29.19 -1.59
N SER A 92 13.16 -28.60 -1.41
CA SER A 92 14.41 -29.36 -1.36
C SER A 92 14.45 -30.12 -0.05
N GLU A 93 14.31 -31.45 -0.10
CA GLU A 93 14.52 -32.30 1.06
C GLU A 93 16.01 -32.60 1.21
N ASN A 94 16.52 -32.50 2.44
CA ASN A 94 17.87 -32.94 2.80
C ASN A 94 17.87 -34.47 2.88
N THR A 95 17.83 -35.14 1.74
CA THR A 95 18.01 -36.59 1.66
C THR A 95 19.46 -36.95 2.00
N GLU A 96 19.70 -38.13 2.57
CA GLU A 96 21.06 -38.59 2.89
C GLU A 96 21.96 -38.67 1.64
N GLU A 97 21.37 -39.03 0.49
CA GLU A 97 22.03 -39.00 -0.82
C GLU A 97 22.36 -37.57 -1.26
N GLY A 98 21.42 -36.65 -1.07
CA GLY A 98 21.61 -35.22 -1.35
C GLY A 98 22.64 -34.57 -0.44
N LEU A 99 22.89 -35.09 0.76
CA LEU A 99 23.92 -34.62 1.70
C LEU A 99 25.29 -35.29 1.53
N LYS A 100 25.41 -36.27 0.63
CA LYS A 100 26.64 -37.06 0.42
C LYS A 100 27.83 -36.19 -0.03
N PHE A 101 27.57 -35.02 -0.62
CA PHE A 101 28.62 -34.05 -0.95
C PHE A 101 29.32 -33.44 0.28
N LEU A 102 28.67 -33.38 1.44
CA LEU A 102 29.27 -32.83 2.67
C LEU A 102 30.20 -33.84 3.37
N LYS A 103 30.01 -35.13 3.10
CA LYS A 103 30.89 -36.22 3.57
C LYS A 103 31.33 -37.06 2.37
N PRO A 104 32.21 -36.53 1.50
CA PRO A 104 32.70 -37.26 0.36
C PRO A 104 33.41 -38.54 0.79
N ASP A 105 33.27 -39.56 -0.04
CA ASP A 105 33.84 -40.88 0.24
C ASP A 105 35.37 -40.80 0.24
N LYS A 106 36.00 -41.32 1.30
CA LYS A 106 37.43 -41.12 1.55
C LYS A 106 38.29 -41.77 0.46
N GLU A 107 37.81 -42.88 -0.10
CA GLU A 107 38.51 -43.60 -1.16
C GLU A 107 38.47 -42.85 -2.50
N ALA A 108 37.30 -42.32 -2.86
CA ALA A 108 37.16 -41.50 -4.08
C ALA A 108 37.96 -40.20 -4.00
N LEU A 109 38.02 -39.57 -2.81
CA LEU A 109 38.82 -38.37 -2.56
C LEU A 109 40.31 -38.65 -2.72
N LYS A 110 40.75 -39.81 -2.24
CA LYS A 110 42.14 -40.25 -2.35
C LYS A 110 42.55 -40.53 -3.80
N TYR A 111 41.68 -41.17 -4.58
CA TYR A 111 41.90 -41.40 -6.01
C TYR A 111 42.07 -40.10 -6.83
N ILE A 112 41.30 -39.05 -6.52
CA ILE A 112 41.38 -37.73 -7.17
C ILE A 112 42.63 -36.96 -6.73
N LEU A 113 43.12 -37.18 -5.50
CA LEU A 113 44.33 -36.51 -5.00
C LEU A 113 45.62 -37.18 -5.48
N GLU A 114 45.58 -38.47 -5.79
CA GLU A 114 46.74 -39.28 -6.19
C GLU A 114 46.89 -39.47 -7.71
N ASN A 115 45.92 -39.00 -8.52
CA ASN A 115 45.99 -38.94 -9.99
C ASN A 115 45.75 -37.51 -10.49
#